data_AF-A0A7X8MH66-F1
#
_entry.id   AF-A0A7X8MH66-F1
#
_cell.length_a   1.000
_cell.length_b   1.000
_cell.length_c   1.000
_cell.angle_alpha   90.00
_cell.angle_beta   90.00
_cell.angle_gamma   90.00
#
_symmetry.space_group_name_H-M   'P 1'
#
loop_
_entity.id
_entity.type
_entity.pdbx_description
1 polymer ?
#
loop_
_entity_poly.entity_id
_entity_poly.type
_entity_poly.pdbx_seq_one_letter_code
_entity_poly.pdbx_strand_id
1 'polypeptide(L)'
;MMSYKKIIVDDDYIEEVAYYYNDTGILLQNMIDAYINIMNLILNFAIKSGEVHEAIRAFVTCAEQMKGCINETAQLAKRAADEFLVQIDEKDNFLF
;
A
#
# COMPACT_ATOMS: atom_id res chain seq x y z
N MET A 1 39.94 11.27 20.04
CA MET A 1 39.65 10.53 18.79
C MET A 1 38.15 10.28 18.80
N MET A 2 37.38 10.94 17.93
CA MET A 2 35.93 10.73 17.86
C MET A 2 35.68 9.31 17.38
N SER A 3 35.06 8.49 18.22
CA SER A 3 34.55 7.18 17.83
C SER A 3 33.29 7.40 17.00
N TYR A 4 33.40 7.35 15.68
CA TYR A 4 32.22 7.24 14.83
C TYR A 4 31.52 5.93 15.20
N LYS A 5 30.28 6.00 15.70
CA LYS A 5 29.42 4.81 15.76
C LYS A 5 29.25 4.36 14.32
N LYS A 6 29.80 3.18 13.98
CA LYS A 6 29.51 2.52 12.71
C LYS A 6 28.01 2.25 12.68
N ILE A 7 27.27 3.03 11.91
CA ILE A 7 25.89 2.72 11.58
C ILE A 7 26.01 1.54 10.61
N ILE A 8 25.57 0.36 11.05
CA ILE A 8 25.41 -0.79 10.17
C ILE A 8 23.95 -0.71 9.73
N VAL A 9 23.73 -0.44 8.45
CA VAL A 9 22.41 -0.62 7.86
C VAL A 9 22.27 -2.10 7.51
N ASP A 10 21.08 -2.64 7.76
CA ASP A 10 20.71 -4.00 7.42
C ASP A 10 19.89 -3.93 6.14
N ASP A 11 20.54 -4.18 5.01
CA ASP A 11 19.94 -4.03 3.69
C ASP A 11 18.82 -5.07 3.47
N ASP A 12 19.01 -6.29 4.00
CA ASP A 12 18.02 -7.37 3.96
C ASP A 12 16.71 -6.92 4.63
N TYR A 13 16.81 -6.25 5.78
CA TYR A 13 15.62 -5.71 6.46
C TYR A 13 14.88 -4.66 5.60
N ILE A 14 15.60 -3.81 4.85
CA ILE A 14 14.97 -2.76 4.06
C ILE A 14 14.34 -3.33 2.78
N GLU A 15 14.96 -4.36 2.19
CA GLU A 15 14.33 -5.15 1.13
C GLU A 15 13.04 -5.81 1.61
N GLU A 16 13.06 -6.44 2.80
CA GLU A 16 11.87 -7.02 3.41
C GLU A 16 10.76 -5.98 3.64
N VAL A 17 11.10 -4.76 4.05
CA VAL A 17 10.15 -3.65 4.20
C VAL A 17 9.55 -3.24 2.85
N ALA A 18 10.35 -3.19 1.79
CA ALA A 18 9.87 -2.89 0.44
C ALA A 18 8.86 -3.96 -0.04
N TYR A 19 9.19 -5.24 0.14
CA TYR A 19 8.27 -6.34 -0.16
C TYR A 19 7.00 -6.29 0.68
N TYR A 20 7.13 -6.02 1.98
CA TYR A 20 5.99 -5.89 2.88
C TYR A 20 4.99 -4.83 2.41
N TYR A 21 5.47 -3.64 2.01
CA TYR A 21 4.58 -2.59 1.51
C TYR A 21 3.87 -3.00 0.22
N ASN A 22 4.59 -3.63 -0.70
CA ASN A 22 4.01 -4.12 -1.95
C ASN A 22 2.92 -5.16 -1.69
N ASP A 23 3.21 -6.18 -0.90
CA ASP A 23 2.31 -7.31 -0.64
C ASP A 23 1.09 -6.86 0.17
N THR A 24 1.29 -5.98 1.14
CA THR A 24 0.19 -5.36 1.90
C THR A 24 -0.70 -4.53 0.97
N GLY A 25 -0.11 -3.77 0.04
CA GLY A 25 -0.85 -3.01 -0.96
C GLY A 25 -1.73 -3.90 -1.84
N ILE A 26 -1.17 -4.99 -2.36
CA ILE A 26 -1.90 -5.98 -3.18
C ILE A 26 -3.04 -6.62 -2.37
N LEU A 27 -2.77 -7.02 -1.13
CA LEU A 27 -3.77 -7.63 -0.26
C LEU A 27 -4.94 -6.68 0.00
N LEU A 28 -4.66 -5.44 0.41
CA LEU A 28 -5.68 -4.43 0.67
C LEU A 28 -6.49 -4.09 -0.59
N GLN A 29 -5.83 -4.06 -1.74
CA GLN A 29 -6.48 -3.86 -3.03
C GLN A 29 -7.46 -4.99 -3.37
N ASN A 30 -7.05 -6.25 -3.16
CA ASN A 30 -7.92 -7.40 -3.38
C ASN A 30 -9.13 -7.40 -2.44
N MET A 31 -8.93 -6.98 -1.18
CA MET A 31 -10.01 -6.89 -0.19
C MET A 31 -11.04 -5.82 -0.56
N ILE A 32 -10.61 -4.61 -0.94
CA ILE A 32 -11.54 -3.54 -1.33
C ILE A 32 -12.29 -3.93 -2.62
N ASP A 33 -11.63 -4.60 -3.56
CA ASP A 33 -12.25 -5.08 -4.80
C ASP A 33 -13.33 -6.12 -4.53
N ALA A 34 -13.04 -7.09 -3.65
CA ALA A 34 -14.03 -8.10 -3.25
C ALA A 34 -15.24 -7.45 -2.56
N TYR A 35 -15.00 -6.48 -1.66
CA TYR A 35 -16.06 -5.75 -0.98
C TYR A 35 -16.96 -4.98 -1.96
N ILE A 36 -16.38 -4.19 -2.87
CA ILE A 36 -17.11 -3.44 -3.89
C ILE A 36 -17.95 -4.37 -4.76
N ASN A 37 -17.39 -5.51 -5.18
CA ASN A 37 -18.11 -6.50 -5.99
C ASN A 37 -19.34 -7.05 -5.26
N ILE A 38 -19.20 -7.46 -3.99
CA ILE A 38 -20.32 -7.96 -3.18
C ILE A 38 -21.41 -6.89 -3.02
N MET A 39 -21.02 -5.65 -2.73
CA MET A 39 -21.98 -4.56 -2.56
C MET A 39 -22.74 -4.25 -3.86
N ASN A 40 -22.03 -4.26 -5.00
CA ASN A 40 -22.66 -4.10 -6.31
C ASN A 40 -23.62 -5.25 -6.65
N LEU A 41 -23.30 -6.49 -6.28
CA LEU A 41 -24.23 -7.62 -6.42
C LEU A 41 -25.51 -7.40 -5.59
N ILE A 42 -25.38 -6.91 -4.35
CA ILE A 42 -26.53 -6.61 -3.49
C ILE A 42 -27.40 -5.51 -4.12
N LEU A 43 -26.80 -4.41 -4.59
CA LEU A 43 -27.51 -3.29 -5.23
C LEU A 43 -28.26 -3.74 -6.50
N ASN A 44 -27.67 -4.63 -7.29
CA ASN A 44 -28.22 -5.03 -8.58
C ASN A 44 -29.30 -6.11 -8.47
N PHE A 45 -29.22 -7.00 -7.46
CA PHE A 45 -30.06 -8.19 -7.40
C PHE A 45 -30.99 -8.26 -6.18
N ALA A 46 -30.56 -7.78 -5.02
CA ALA A 46 -31.30 -7.94 -3.76
C ALA A 46 -32.05 -6.67 -3.34
N ILE A 47 -31.35 -5.53 -3.25
CA ILE A 47 -31.90 -4.26 -2.77
C ILE A 47 -31.78 -3.26 -3.91
N LYS A 48 -32.82 -3.17 -4.75
CA LYS A 48 -32.78 -2.42 -6.01
C LYS A 48 -33.18 -0.95 -5.88
N SER A 49 -33.80 -0.54 -4.77
CA SER A 49 -34.24 0.84 -4.52
C SER A 49 -34.53 1.09 -3.04
N GLY A 50 -34.75 2.36 -2.69
CA GLY A 50 -35.06 2.80 -1.33
C GLY A 50 -33.83 3.30 -0.57
N GLU A 51 -34.04 3.75 0.67
CA GLU A 51 -32.99 4.40 1.47
C GLU A 51 -31.77 3.50 1.71
N VAL A 52 -31.99 2.19 1.88
CA VAL A 52 -30.92 1.21 2.05
C VAL A 52 -30.08 1.08 0.76
N HIS A 53 -30.73 1.13 -0.42
CA HIS A 53 -30.02 1.12 -1.70
C HIS A 53 -29.11 2.35 -1.85
N GLU A 54 -29.63 3.54 -1.53
CA GLU A 54 -28.86 4.78 -1.61
C GLU A 54 -27.70 4.80 -0.60
N ALA A 55 -27.92 4.29 0.61
CA ALA A 55 -26.86 4.17 1.61
C ALA A 55 -25.74 3.23 1.15
N ILE A 56 -26.08 2.04 0.64
CA ILE A 56 -25.11 1.07 0.11
C ILE A 56 -24.36 1.68 -1.09
N ARG A 57 -25.06 2.39 -1.98
CA ARG A 57 -24.45 3.09 -3.12
C ARG A 57 -23.42 4.12 -2.66
N ALA A 58 -23.73 4.93 -1.65
CA ALA A 58 -22.78 5.89 -1.08
C ALA A 58 -21.54 5.19 -0.50
N PHE A 59 -21.72 4.07 0.21
CA PHE A 59 -20.59 3.26 0.70
C PHE A 59 -19.71 2.72 -0.43
N VAL A 60 -20.31 2.24 -1.54
CA VAL A 60 -19.57 1.79 -2.73
C VAL A 60 -18.74 2.92 -3.31
N THR A 61 -19.32 4.11 -3.48
CA THR A 61 -18.59 5.29 -4.01
C THR A 61 -17.39 5.65 -3.14
N CYS A 62 -17.52 5.62 -1.82
CA CYS A 62 -16.38 5.85 -0.92
C CYS A 62 -15.30 4.76 -1.07
N ALA A 63 -15.70 3.50 -1.17
CA ALA A 63 -14.76 2.39 -1.35
C ALA A 63 -14.01 2.46 -2.70
N GLU A 64 -14.70 2.88 -3.77
CA GLU A 64 -14.08 3.09 -5.09
C GLU A 64 -13.02 4.19 -5.08
N GLN A 65 -13.21 5.25 -4.29
CA GLN A 65 -12.20 6.29 -4.09
C GLN A 65 -10.96 5.74 -3.37
N MET A 66 -11.16 4.89 -2.35
CA MET A 66 -10.06 4.28 -1.59
C MET A 66 -9.22 3.32 -2.44
N LYS A 67 -9.84 2.60 -3.36
CA LYS A 67 -9.16 1.67 -4.28
C LYS A 67 -7.99 2.32 -5.03
N GLY A 68 -8.16 3.53 -5.57
CA GLY A 68 -7.06 4.22 -6.27
C GLY A 68 -5.86 4.50 -5.34
N CYS A 69 -6.15 4.99 -4.13
CA CYS A 69 -5.13 5.44 -3.19
C CYS A 69 -4.30 4.31 -2.57
N ILE A 70 -4.87 3.12 -2.36
CA ILE A 70 -4.18 1.98 -1.71
C ILE A 70 -2.96 1.56 -2.51
N ASN A 71 -3.14 1.31 -3.81
CA ASN A 71 -2.04 0.85 -4.66
C ASN A 71 -0.98 1.94 -4.84
N GLU A 72 -1.40 3.19 -5.06
CA GLU A 72 -0.49 4.33 -5.18
C GLU A 72 0.38 4.51 -3.93
N THR A 73 -0.23 4.43 -2.75
CA THR A 73 0.48 4.59 -1.47
C THR A 73 1.46 3.45 -1.22
N ALA A 74 1.06 2.20 -1.50
CA ALA A 74 1.93 1.04 -1.36
C ALA A 74 3.15 1.11 -2.29
N GLN A 75 2.93 1.52 -3.55
CA GLN A 75 4.01 1.71 -4.51
C GLN A 75 4.95 2.85 -4.13
N LEU A 76 4.42 3.96 -3.59
CA LEU A 76 5.25 5.05 -3.06
C LEU A 76 6.11 4.60 -1.88
N ALA A 77 5.54 3.84 -0.95
CA ALA A 77 6.25 3.32 0.20
C ALA A 77 7.36 2.33 -0.21
N LYS A 78 7.07 1.44 -1.17
CA LYS A 78 8.08 0.55 -1.75
C LYS A 78 9.22 1.34 -2.39
N ARG A 79 8.91 2.31 -3.26
CA ARG A 79 9.94 3.13 -3.92
C ARG A 79 10.82 3.87 -2.93
N ALA A 80 10.25 4.41 -1.86
CA ALA A 80 11.04 5.09 -0.83
C ALA A 80 12.02 4.14 -0.13
N ALA A 81 11.64 2.88 0.10
CA ALA A 81 12.53 1.85 0.63
C ALA A 81 13.63 1.47 -0.38
N ASP A 82 13.27 1.25 -1.65
CA ASP A 82 14.24 0.96 -2.72
C ASP A 82 15.24 2.12 -2.91
N GLU A 83 14.76 3.37 -2.92
CA GLU A 83 15.59 4.58 -3.06
C GLU A 83 16.52 4.79 -1.87
N PHE A 84 16.12 4.34 -0.68
CA PHE A 84 16.98 4.41 0.50
C PHE A 84 18.14 3.41 0.41
N LEU A 85 17.89 2.19 -0.07
CA LEU A 85 18.94 1.19 -0.35
C LEU A 85 19.96 1.71 -1.35
N VAL A 86 19.51 2.25 -2.49
CA VAL A 86 20.40 2.81 -3.51
C VAL A 86 21.28 3.94 -2.94
N GLN A 87 20.71 4.81 -2.10
CA GLN A 87 21.47 5.89 -1.47
C GLN A 87 22.54 5.36 -0.49
N ILE A 88 22.27 4.26 0.21
CA ILE A 88 23.27 3.63 1.08
C ILE A 88 24.40 3.04 0.25
N ASP A 89 24.08 2.25 -0.77
CA ASP A 89 25.08 1.67 -1.68
C ASP A 89 25.99 2.74 -2.31
N GLU A 90 25.40 3.85 -2.76
CA GLU A 90 26.16 4.98 -3.31
C GLU A 90 27.08 5.63 -2.27
N LYS A 91 26.65 5.72 -1.00
CA LYS A 91 27.41 6.36 0.07
C LYS A 91 28.49 5.46 0.66
N ASP A 92 28.27 4.16 0.70
CA ASP A 92 29.23 3.16 1.16
C ASP A 92 30.45 3.07 0.24
N ASN A 93 30.29 3.39 -1.05
CA ASN A 93 31.41 3.57 -1.99
C ASN A 93 32.39 4.69 -1.61
N PHE A 94 32.05 5.57 -0.66
CA PHE A 94 32.95 6.62 -0.14
C PHE A 94 33.60 6.28 1.20
N LEU A 95 33.27 5.12 1.80
CA LEU A 95 33.77 4.69 3.11
C LEU A 95 34.95 3.70 3.01
N PHE A 96 35.39 3.35 1.78
CA PHE A 96 36.58 2.53 1.50
C PHE A 96 37.49 3.19 0.47
#